data_AF-A0A7S1XD93-F1
#
_entry.id   AF-A0A7S1XD93-F1
#
_cell.length_a   1.000
_cell.length_b   1.000
_cell.length_c   1.000
_cell.angle_alpha   90.00
_cell.angle_beta   90.00
_cell.angle_gamma   90.00
#
_symmetry.space_group_name_H-M   'P 1'
#
loop_
_entity.id
_entity.type
_entity.pdbx_description
1 polymer ?
#
loop_
_entity_poly.entity_id
_entity_poly.type
_entity_poly.pdbx_seq_one_letter_code
_entity_poly.pdbx_strand_id
1 'polypeptide(L)'
;MSINPFQNRQVRTEFIYAEQMLPEFAKGDGGGGGGAARGLDMVALCGDWNHWTPIPMIRDLRDRRVWAVITLVPAGYHEFCYIVNGEHRVSTGHPLTADESCNWRYVKGPPRRDKASRYGPMSKLGFIGYWNELLCRVTTSAQWSGEEEVDDDENDLEIQMIRFRRRQFLIMTIFVVSFIFLTTLIYLYVTLRVDRKDVLNFVHLQE
;
A
#
# COMPACT_ATOMS: atom_id res chain seq x y z
N MET A 1 -0.22 16.33 35.24
CA MET A 1 -0.71 16.32 33.84
C MET A 1 -0.18 15.08 33.15
N SER A 2 -1.04 14.10 32.90
CA SER A 2 -0.69 12.86 32.20
C SER A 2 -0.73 13.12 30.70
N ILE A 3 0.44 13.23 30.05
CA ILE A 3 0.53 13.39 28.60
C ILE A 3 0.26 12.01 27.99
N ASN A 4 -0.78 11.91 27.17
CA ASN A 4 -1.21 10.67 26.55
C ASN A 4 -0.18 10.24 25.48
N PRO A 5 0.60 9.16 25.66
CA PRO A 5 1.77 8.85 24.81
C PRO A 5 1.41 8.36 23.39
N PHE A 6 0.11 8.21 23.09
CA PHE A 6 -0.38 7.66 21.82
C PHE A 6 -0.93 8.71 20.85
N GLN A 7 -1.04 9.99 21.24
CA GLN A 7 -1.80 10.98 20.46
C GLN A 7 -1.05 11.65 19.30
N ASN A 8 0.20 11.25 18.99
CA ASN A 8 0.96 11.94 17.92
C ASN A 8 1.96 11.08 17.14
N ARG A 9 1.75 9.76 17.04
CA ARG A 9 2.59 8.94 16.14
C ARG A 9 2.00 8.98 14.74
N GLN A 10 2.57 9.84 13.90
CA GLN A 10 2.35 9.76 12.46
C GLN A 10 2.92 8.41 11.99
N VAL A 11 2.04 7.47 11.70
CA VAL A 11 2.39 6.13 11.22
C VAL A 11 2.32 6.15 9.69
N ARG A 12 3.35 5.64 9.02
CA ARG A 12 3.36 5.42 7.57
C ARG A 12 3.51 3.93 7.28
N THR A 13 2.80 3.49 6.26
CA THR A 13 3.00 2.17 5.66
C THR A 13 4.25 2.22 4.79
N GLU A 14 5.27 1.44 5.14
CA GLU A 14 6.51 1.36 4.37
C GLU A 14 6.67 -0.02 3.73
N PHE A 15 7.26 -0.04 2.54
CA PHE A 15 7.67 -1.25 1.84
C PHE A 15 9.15 -1.49 2.12
N ILE A 16 9.46 -2.65 2.71
CA ILE A 16 10.84 -3.08 2.97
C ILE A 16 11.10 -4.35 2.16
N TYR A 17 12.13 -4.30 1.32
CA TYR A 17 12.55 -5.38 0.43
C TYR A 17 13.85 -6.00 0.95
N ALA A 18 14.00 -7.31 0.80
CA ALA A 18 15.22 -8.06 1.10
C ALA A 18 15.94 -8.50 -0.19
N GLU A 19 15.95 -7.66 -1.21
CA GLU A 19 16.37 -8.00 -2.58
C GLU A 19 17.87 -8.34 -2.72
N GLN A 20 18.73 -7.78 -1.87
CA GLN A 20 20.18 -7.86 -2.07
C GLN A 20 20.93 -8.80 -1.12
N MET A 21 20.23 -9.57 -0.28
CA MET A 21 20.92 -10.36 0.74
C MET A 21 21.59 -11.63 0.22
N LEU A 22 21.21 -12.18 -0.94
CA LEU A 22 21.59 -13.56 -1.25
C LEU A 22 21.95 -13.81 -2.72
N PRO A 23 23.14 -13.40 -3.20
CA PRO A 23 23.77 -14.09 -4.33
C PRO A 23 24.10 -15.55 -3.97
N GLU A 24 24.30 -15.88 -2.69
CA GLU A 24 24.74 -17.22 -2.25
C GLU A 24 23.61 -18.26 -2.15
N PHE A 25 22.36 -17.88 -1.86
CA PHE A 25 21.25 -18.85 -1.80
C PHE A 25 20.68 -19.20 -3.18
N ALA A 26 21.00 -18.42 -4.21
CA ALA A 26 20.60 -18.72 -5.58
C ALA A 26 21.47 -19.80 -6.25
N LYS A 27 22.63 -20.15 -5.67
CA LYS A 27 23.41 -21.32 -6.06
C LYS A 27 22.88 -22.54 -5.29
N GLY A 28 21.76 -23.07 -5.76
CA GLY A 28 21.40 -24.45 -5.46
C GLY A 28 22.42 -25.36 -6.13
N ASP A 29 23.49 -25.72 -5.41
CA ASP A 29 24.37 -26.80 -5.81
C ASP A 29 23.53 -28.10 -5.85
N GLY A 30 23.32 -28.61 -7.05
CA GLY A 30 22.63 -29.87 -7.33
C GLY A 30 23.46 -31.08 -6.91
N GLY A 31 23.86 -31.15 -5.63
CA GLY A 31 24.75 -32.17 -5.09
C GLY A 31 24.14 -32.94 -3.92
N GLY A 32 23.33 -33.95 -4.24
CA GLY A 32 23.28 -35.26 -3.57
C GLY A 32 23.13 -35.36 -2.05
N GLY A 33 21.96 -35.87 -1.63
CA GLY A 33 21.90 -36.94 -0.62
C GLY A 33 21.70 -36.52 0.84
N GLY A 34 20.44 -36.59 1.29
CA GLY A 34 20.11 -36.62 2.72
C GLY A 34 18.77 -35.95 3.00
N GLY A 35 17.72 -36.75 3.23
CA GLY A 35 16.35 -36.30 3.48
C GLY A 35 16.15 -35.54 4.80
N ALA A 36 16.79 -34.38 4.95
CA ALA A 36 16.30 -33.32 5.81
C ALA A 36 15.23 -32.57 5.01
N ALA A 37 14.05 -32.36 5.61
CA ALA A 37 12.96 -31.60 5.02
C ALA A 37 13.53 -30.37 4.29
N ARG A 38 13.18 -30.20 3.01
CA ARG A 38 13.40 -28.94 2.28
C ARG A 38 12.63 -27.86 3.03
N GLY A 39 13.25 -27.31 4.06
CA GLY A 39 12.68 -26.29 4.92
C GLY A 39 12.30 -25.15 4.02
N LEU A 40 11.03 -24.75 4.08
CA LEU A 40 10.61 -23.50 3.46
C LEU A 40 11.53 -22.42 4.03
N ASP A 41 12.30 -21.76 3.16
CA ASP A 41 13.18 -20.66 3.57
C ASP A 41 12.33 -19.66 4.36
N MET A 42 12.66 -19.48 5.64
CA MET A 42 11.90 -18.60 6.51
C MET A 42 12.66 -17.29 6.60
N VAL A 43 12.10 -16.25 5.99
CA VAL A 43 12.62 -14.88 6.10
C VAL A 43 11.66 -14.03 6.91
N ALA A 44 12.17 -13.38 7.94
CA ALA A 44 11.42 -12.44 8.76
C ALA A 44 12.19 -11.11 8.92
N LEU A 45 11.44 -10.03 9.14
CA LEU A 45 11.96 -8.71 9.45
C LEU A 45 11.73 -8.41 10.93
N CYS A 46 12.74 -7.88 11.62
CA CYS A 46 12.60 -7.36 12.98
C CYS A 46 13.23 -5.98 13.09
N GLY A 47 12.74 -5.14 14.00
CA GLY A 47 13.29 -3.81 14.21
C GLY A 47 12.93 -3.20 15.56
N ASP A 48 13.49 -2.04 15.85
CA ASP A 48 13.25 -1.33 17.11
C ASP A 48 11.76 -0.96 17.30
N TRP A 49 11.05 -0.62 16.22
CA TRP A 49 9.65 -0.21 16.24
C TRP A 49 8.67 -1.32 16.67
N ASN A 50 9.08 -2.58 16.59
CA ASN A 50 8.26 -3.73 16.96
C ASN A 50 8.89 -4.59 18.08
N HIS A 51 9.77 -3.98 18.89
CA HIS A 51 10.49 -4.66 19.96
C HIS A 51 11.25 -5.89 19.47
N TRP A 52 11.81 -5.83 18.26
CA TRP A 52 12.53 -6.92 17.61
C TRP A 52 11.70 -8.20 17.42
N THR A 53 10.37 -8.08 17.41
CA THR A 53 9.47 -9.21 17.16
C THR A 53 9.55 -9.60 15.67
N PRO A 54 9.77 -10.87 15.31
CA PRO A 54 9.86 -11.27 13.90
C PRO A 54 8.53 -11.07 13.15
N ILE A 55 8.56 -10.38 12.03
CA ILE A 55 7.45 -10.25 11.08
C ILE A 55 7.75 -11.11 9.85
N PRO A 56 6.97 -12.15 9.55
CA PRO A 56 7.22 -13.01 8.41
C PRO A 56 7.13 -12.21 7.09
N MET A 57 8.11 -12.39 6.22
CA MET A 57 8.14 -11.80 4.89
C MET A 57 7.52 -12.76 3.87
N ILE A 58 6.90 -12.19 2.83
CA ILE A 58 6.33 -12.95 1.73
C ILE A 58 7.34 -12.92 0.58
N ARG A 59 7.64 -14.08 0.01
CA ARG A 59 8.49 -14.19 -1.18
C ARG A 59 7.76 -13.59 -2.38
N ASP A 60 8.42 -12.72 -3.13
CA ASP A 60 7.86 -12.19 -4.38
C ASP A 60 7.69 -13.34 -5.38
N LEU A 61 6.52 -13.39 -6.01
CA LEU A 61 6.18 -14.42 -6.99
C LEU A 61 6.85 -14.14 -8.34
N ARG A 62 7.17 -12.88 -8.64
CA ARG A 62 7.84 -12.48 -9.89
C ARG A 62 9.33 -12.73 -9.84
N ASP A 63 9.94 -12.46 -8.69
CA ASP A 63 11.35 -12.74 -8.45
C ASP A 63 11.49 -13.61 -7.19
N ARG A 64 11.75 -14.89 -7.43
CA ARG A 64 12.02 -15.91 -6.41
C ARG A 64 13.20 -15.57 -5.48
N ARG A 65 13.96 -14.50 -5.74
CA ARG A 65 15.08 -14.03 -4.91
C ARG A 65 14.68 -12.87 -3.98
N VAL A 66 13.50 -12.29 -4.17
CA VAL A 66 13.05 -11.13 -3.41
C VAL A 66 12.07 -11.56 -2.33
N TRP A 67 12.26 -11.03 -1.13
CA TRP A 67 11.28 -11.11 -0.05
C TRP A 67 10.79 -9.71 0.28
N ALA A 68 9.49 -9.57 0.53
CA ALA A 68 8.86 -8.30 0.82
C ALA A 68 7.92 -8.39 2.01
N VAL A 69 7.86 -7.31 2.78
CA VAL A 69 6.85 -7.13 3.82
C VAL A 69 6.38 -5.68 3.84
N ILE A 70 5.10 -5.50 4.15
CA ILE A 70 4.48 -4.20 4.36
C ILE A 70 4.21 -4.09 5.85
N THR A 71 4.88 -3.16 6.53
CA THR A 71 4.67 -2.90 7.95
C THR A 71 4.51 -1.42 8.22
N LEU A 72 3.79 -1.12 9.30
CA LEU A 72 3.63 0.22 9.82
C LEU A 72 4.87 0.59 10.62
N VAL A 73 5.57 1.64 10.19
CA VAL A 73 6.75 2.17 10.89
C VAL A 73 6.49 3.63 11.28
N PRO A 74 6.72 4.02 12.55
CA PRO A 74 6.66 5.42 12.94
C PRO A 74 7.63 6.29 12.13
N ALA A 75 7.35 7.58 12.05
CA ALA A 75 8.33 8.53 11.53
C ALA A 75 9.52 8.67 12.51
N GLY A 76 10.74 8.60 11.99
CA GLY A 76 11.96 8.68 12.81
C GLY A 76 13.11 7.83 12.28
N TYR A 77 14.18 7.78 13.07
CA TYR A 77 15.28 6.84 12.87
C TYR A 77 14.89 5.47 13.42
N HIS A 78 15.13 4.41 12.64
CA HIS A 78 14.79 3.04 12.99
C HIS A 78 15.89 2.08 12.56
N GLU A 79 16.18 1.12 13.42
CA GLU A 79 17.11 0.02 13.17
C GLU A 79 16.34 -1.26 12.88
N PHE A 80 16.88 -2.07 11.98
CA PHE A 80 16.27 -3.33 11.59
C PHE A 80 17.29 -4.36 11.16
N CYS A 81 16.89 -5.61 11.31
CA CYS A 81 17.66 -6.78 10.94
C CYS A 81 16.71 -7.79 10.27
N TYR A 82 17.29 -8.74 9.56
CA TYR A 82 16.55 -9.84 8.95
C TYR A 82 16.88 -11.13 9.66
N ILE A 83 15.90 -12.02 9.77
CA ILE A 83 16.08 -13.37 10.29
C ILE A 83 15.88 -14.31 9.11
N VAL A 84 16.94 -14.98 8.70
CA VAL A 84 16.93 -15.94 7.58
C VAL A 84 17.26 -17.31 8.14
N ASN A 85 16.29 -18.23 8.10
CA ASN A 85 16.43 -19.59 8.64
C ASN A 85 16.90 -19.62 10.10
N GLY A 86 16.48 -18.64 10.90
CA GLY A 86 16.82 -18.51 12.31
C GLY A 86 18.10 -17.71 12.60
N GLU A 87 18.86 -17.31 11.58
CA GLU A 87 20.07 -16.51 11.73
C GLU A 87 19.82 -15.03 11.46
N HIS A 88 20.44 -14.15 12.25
CA HIS A 88 20.40 -12.71 12.02
C HIS A 88 21.30 -12.35 10.83
N ARG A 89 20.77 -11.57 9.90
CA ARG A 89 21.45 -11.11 8.68
C ARG A 89 21.17 -9.64 8.45
N VAL A 90 22.16 -8.96 7.87
CA VAL A 90 22.06 -7.56 7.43
C VAL A 90 22.07 -7.50 5.91
N SER A 91 21.30 -6.56 5.36
CA SER A 91 21.28 -6.26 3.94
C SER A 91 22.47 -5.40 3.54
N THR A 92 23.11 -5.77 2.43
CA THR A 92 24.17 -4.98 1.78
C THR A 92 23.64 -3.73 1.07
N GLY A 93 22.33 -3.69 0.78
CA GLY A 93 21.68 -2.58 0.09
C GLY A 93 21.20 -1.45 0.99
N HIS A 94 21.32 -1.62 2.30
CA HIS A 94 20.87 -0.66 3.30
C HIS A 94 22.06 -0.20 4.14
N PRO A 95 22.06 1.06 4.61
CA PRO A 95 23.16 1.56 5.43
C PRO A 95 23.19 0.78 6.77
N LEU A 96 24.39 0.50 7.23
CA LEU A 96 24.65 -0.21 8.48
C LEU A 96 24.76 0.77 9.65
N THR A 97 24.44 0.29 10.84
CA THR A 97 24.72 0.97 12.11
C THR A 97 26.23 1.08 12.34
N ALA A 98 26.66 1.94 13.28
CA ALA A 98 28.08 2.18 13.52
C ALA A 98 28.85 0.95 14.03
N ASP A 99 28.14 0.01 14.66
CA ASP A 99 28.64 -1.28 15.13
C ASP A 99 28.44 -2.42 14.11
N GLU A 100 27.92 -2.10 12.92
CA GLU A 100 27.65 -3.04 11.82
C GLU A 100 26.70 -4.20 12.19
N SER A 101 25.98 -4.09 13.31
CA SER A 101 25.12 -5.17 13.83
C SER A 101 23.75 -5.22 13.15
N CYS A 102 23.23 -4.08 12.68
CA CYS A 102 21.96 -3.98 11.98
C CYS A 102 22.00 -2.95 10.84
N ASN A 103 20.94 -2.95 10.02
CA ASN A 103 20.66 -1.87 9.09
C ASN A 103 19.88 -0.75 9.78
N TRP A 104 19.90 0.46 9.20
CA TRP A 104 19.04 1.56 9.66
C TRP A 104 18.35 2.30 8.52
N ARG A 105 17.25 2.98 8.85
CA ARG A 105 16.53 3.87 7.91
C ARG A 105 15.90 5.04 8.65
N TYR A 106 15.88 6.20 8.00
CA TYR A 106 15.10 7.35 8.47
C TYR A 106 13.77 7.44 7.73
N VAL A 107 12.67 7.15 8.43
CA VAL A 107 11.30 7.23 7.92
C VAL A 107 10.80 8.66 8.02
N LYS A 108 10.57 9.31 6.86
CA LYS A 108 9.99 10.65 6.82
C LYS A 108 8.48 10.56 7.11
N GLY A 109 8.04 11.32 8.11
CA GLY A 109 6.61 11.50 8.38
C GLY A 109 5.89 12.17 7.20
N PRO A 110 4.54 12.11 7.19
CA PRO A 110 3.74 12.87 6.23
C PRO A 110 4.16 14.34 6.26
N PRO A 111 4.13 15.02 5.09
CA PRO A 111 4.51 16.42 5.02
C PRO A 111 3.71 17.21 6.04
N ARG A 112 4.41 17.93 6.92
CA ARG A 112 3.77 18.81 7.90
C ARG A 112 2.81 19.74 7.16
N ARG A 113 1.54 19.75 7.60
CA ARG A 113 0.45 20.54 6.99
C ARG A 113 0.66 22.05 7.07
N ASP A 114 1.75 22.50 7.69
CA ASP A 114 2.13 23.89 7.94
C ASP A 114 2.22 24.75 6.66
N LYS A 115 2.26 24.14 5.47
CA LYS A 115 2.23 24.85 4.17
C LYS A 115 0.88 24.84 3.45
N ALA A 116 -0.15 24.17 3.99
CA ALA A 116 -1.50 24.17 3.42
C ALA A 116 -2.21 25.54 3.56
N SER A 117 -1.66 26.51 4.29
CA SER A 117 -2.15 27.89 4.30
C SER A 117 -1.70 28.71 3.09
N ARG A 118 -0.80 28.19 2.25
CA ARG A 118 -0.28 28.93 1.08
C ARG A 118 -1.15 28.81 -0.17
N TYR A 119 -2.06 27.84 -0.18
CA TYR A 119 -3.19 27.81 -1.11
C TYR A 119 -4.41 28.13 -0.26
N GLY A 120 -5.08 29.26 -0.55
CA GLY A 120 -6.32 29.66 0.12
C GLY A 120 -7.40 28.57 0.03
N PRO A 121 -8.59 28.79 0.63
CA PRO A 121 -9.69 27.81 0.61
C PRO A 121 -9.84 27.22 -0.78
N MET A 122 -9.68 25.90 -0.87
CA MET A 122 -9.67 25.17 -2.14
C MET A 122 -10.97 25.50 -2.86
N SER A 123 -10.89 26.23 -3.97
CA SER A 123 -12.06 26.48 -4.82
C SER A 123 -12.62 25.13 -5.26
N LYS A 124 -13.94 25.04 -5.51
CA LYS A 124 -14.62 23.80 -5.96
C LYS A 124 -13.91 23.11 -7.14
N LEU A 125 -13.20 23.88 -7.98
CA LEU A 125 -12.41 23.38 -9.11
C LEU A 125 -11.12 22.63 -8.68
N GLY A 126 -10.49 23.02 -7.57
CA GLY A 126 -9.30 22.36 -7.05
C GLY A 126 -9.57 20.95 -6.50
N PHE A 127 -10.77 20.72 -5.96
CA PHE A 127 -11.19 19.39 -5.51
C PHE A 127 -11.32 18.40 -6.67
N ILE A 128 -11.91 18.83 -7.79
CA ILE A 128 -12.06 18.01 -8.99
C ILE A 128 -10.69 17.67 -9.60
N GLY A 129 -9.77 18.65 -9.63
CA GLY A 129 -8.39 18.42 -10.11
C GLY A 129 -7.62 17.40 -9.28
N TYR A 130 -7.72 17.48 -7.94
CA TYR A 130 -7.07 16.53 -7.03
C TYR A 130 -7.59 15.09 -7.21
N TRP A 131 -8.90 14.92 -7.38
CA TRP A 131 -9.49 13.60 -7.61
C TRP A 131 -9.11 13.01 -8.98
N ASN A 132 -9.04 13.84 -10.02
CA ASN A 132 -8.59 13.39 -11.35
C ASN A 132 -7.10 12.97 -11.34
N GLU A 133 -6.23 13.68 -10.62
CA GLU A 133 -4.81 13.29 -10.48
C GLU A 133 -4.65 11.98 -9.69
N LEU A 134 -5.46 11.79 -8.63
CA LEU A 134 -5.48 10.57 -7.83
C LEU A 134 -6.00 9.36 -8.63
N LEU A 135 -7.08 9.56 -9.40
CA LEU A 135 -7.63 8.55 -10.30
C LEU A 135 -6.64 8.16 -11.39
N CYS A 136 -5.99 9.15 -12.03
CA CYS A 136 -4.94 8.88 -13.02
C CYS A 136 -3.80 8.05 -12.42
N ARG A 137 -3.30 8.38 -11.23
CA ARG A 137 -2.23 7.59 -10.58
C ARG A 137 -2.63 6.15 -10.28
N VAL A 138 -3.88 5.91 -9.90
CA VAL A 138 -4.40 4.56 -9.66
C VAL A 138 -4.52 3.80 -10.99
N THR A 139 -4.97 4.44 -12.07
CA THR A 139 -5.16 3.77 -13.37
C THR A 139 -3.85 3.54 -14.14
N THR A 140 -2.87 4.45 -14.08
CA THR A 140 -1.60 4.30 -14.82
C THR A 140 -0.70 3.23 -14.20
N SER A 141 -0.90 2.87 -12.92
CA SER A 141 -0.24 1.72 -12.29
C SER A 141 -0.71 0.35 -12.81
N ALA A 142 -1.77 0.32 -13.63
CA ALA A 142 -2.34 -0.89 -14.20
C ALA A 142 -1.92 -1.17 -15.66
N GLN A 143 -1.06 -0.33 -16.26
CA GLN A 143 -0.74 -0.42 -17.68
C GLN A 143 0.74 -0.70 -17.94
N TRP A 144 1.16 -1.96 -17.79
CA TRP A 144 2.28 -2.63 -18.48
C TRP A 144 2.57 -4.00 -17.84
N SER A 145 3.10 -5.03 -18.52
CA SER A 145 3.48 -5.29 -19.91
C SER A 145 3.89 -6.77 -19.98
N GLY A 146 3.64 -7.44 -21.10
CA GLY A 146 4.31 -8.70 -21.46
C GLY A 146 3.42 -9.92 -21.37
N GLU A 147 2.93 -10.35 -22.53
CA GLU A 147 2.71 -11.78 -22.80
C GLU A 147 4.10 -12.42 -22.82
N GLU A 148 4.49 -13.04 -21.71
CA GLU A 148 5.59 -14.01 -21.70
C GLU A 148 4.91 -15.38 -21.56
N GLU A 149 5.07 -16.24 -22.56
CA GLU A 149 4.58 -17.62 -22.51
C GLU A 149 5.30 -18.35 -21.38
N VAL A 150 4.55 -18.72 -20.33
CA VAL A 150 5.05 -19.45 -19.16
C VAL A 150 4.28 -20.76 -19.05
N ASP A 151 5.02 -21.85 -18.85
CA ASP A 151 4.59 -23.25 -18.86
C ASP A 151 3.31 -23.54 -18.02
N ASP A 152 2.43 -24.37 -18.58
CA ASP A 152 1.00 -24.49 -18.25
C ASP A 152 0.61 -25.05 -16.86
N ASP A 153 1.56 -25.54 -16.06
CA ASP A 153 1.24 -26.30 -14.84
C ASP A 153 1.28 -25.46 -13.52
N GLU A 154 1.87 -24.26 -13.50
CA GLU A 154 1.95 -23.38 -12.30
C GLU A 154 0.95 -22.19 -12.35
N ASN A 155 0.03 -22.20 -13.31
CA ASN A 155 -0.82 -21.07 -13.70
C ASN A 155 -2.09 -20.89 -12.84
N ASP A 156 -2.47 -21.90 -12.04
CA ASP A 156 -3.78 -21.89 -11.35
C ASP A 156 -3.87 -20.83 -10.23
N LEU A 157 -2.75 -20.55 -9.54
CA LEU A 157 -2.70 -19.52 -8.49
C LEU A 157 -2.50 -18.11 -9.06
N GLU A 158 -1.76 -17.99 -10.16
CA GLU A 158 -1.57 -16.73 -10.89
C GLU A 158 -2.91 -16.25 -11.49
N ILE A 159 -3.62 -17.16 -12.16
CA ILE A 159 -4.96 -16.90 -12.67
C ILE A 159 -5.91 -16.55 -11.52
N GLN A 160 -5.83 -17.20 -10.37
CA GLN A 160 -6.68 -16.86 -9.21
C GLN A 160 -6.38 -15.48 -8.64
N MET A 161 -5.12 -15.08 -8.53
CA MET A 161 -4.75 -13.77 -8.02
C MET A 161 -5.06 -12.64 -9.01
N ILE A 162 -4.87 -12.86 -10.31
CA ILE A 162 -5.30 -11.94 -11.36
C ILE A 162 -6.82 -11.79 -11.34
N ARG A 163 -7.57 -12.91 -11.22
CA ARG A 163 -9.03 -12.89 -11.04
C ARG A 163 -9.44 -12.14 -9.76
N PHE A 164 -8.71 -12.30 -8.66
CA PHE A 164 -8.99 -11.58 -7.41
C PHE A 164 -8.77 -10.08 -7.55
N ARG A 165 -7.64 -9.64 -8.12
CA ARG A 165 -7.36 -8.22 -8.37
C ARG A 165 -8.37 -7.60 -9.35
N ARG A 166 -8.74 -8.32 -10.41
CA ARG A 166 -9.80 -7.89 -11.35
C ARG A 166 -11.16 -7.78 -10.66
N ARG A 167 -11.51 -8.70 -9.75
CA ARG A 167 -12.74 -8.62 -8.96
C ARG A 167 -12.74 -7.44 -8.00
N GLN A 168 -11.64 -7.20 -7.28
CA GLN A 168 -11.50 -6.05 -6.38
C GLN A 168 -11.60 -4.72 -7.14
N PHE A 169 -10.94 -4.63 -8.31
CA PHE A 169 -11.04 -3.47 -9.18
C PHE A 169 -12.47 -3.23 -9.67
N LEU A 170 -13.13 -4.29 -10.17
CA LEU A 170 -14.53 -4.20 -10.64
C LEU A 170 -15.48 -3.75 -9.51
N ILE A 171 -15.32 -4.30 -8.31
CA ILE A 171 -16.11 -3.92 -7.13
C ILE A 171 -15.90 -2.43 -6.81
N MET A 172 -14.66 -1.95 -6.78
CA MET A 172 -14.34 -0.54 -6.57
C MET A 172 -14.96 0.35 -7.65
N THR A 173 -14.88 -0.04 -8.92
CA THR A 173 -15.51 0.70 -10.03
C THR A 173 -17.03 0.77 -9.87
N ILE A 174 -17.69 -0.33 -9.49
CA ILE A 174 -19.14 -0.36 -9.25
C ILE A 174 -19.51 0.58 -8.11
N PHE A 175 -18.75 0.57 -7.00
CA PHE A 175 -18.99 1.48 -5.88
C PHE A 175 -18.86 2.95 -6.29
N VAL A 176 -17.81 3.29 -7.06
CA VAL A 176 -17.59 4.66 -7.53
C VAL A 176 -18.71 5.12 -8.47
N VAL A 177 -19.10 4.30 -9.45
CA VAL A 177 -20.18 4.65 -10.40
C VAL A 177 -21.52 4.76 -9.67
N SER A 178 -21.82 3.85 -8.75
CA SER A 178 -23.04 3.88 -7.93
C SER A 178 -23.10 5.13 -7.05
N PHE A 179 -21.97 5.52 -6.46
CA PHE A 179 -21.87 6.74 -5.66
C PHE A 179 -22.13 7.98 -6.50
N ILE A 180 -21.53 8.09 -7.69
CA ILE A 180 -21.78 9.20 -8.62
C ILE A 180 -23.26 9.26 -8.98
N PHE A 181 -23.86 8.15 -9.39
CA PHE A 181 -25.27 8.08 -9.76
C PHE A 181 -26.21 8.51 -8.61
N LEU A 182 -25.95 8.02 -7.39
CA LEU A 182 -26.72 8.40 -6.21
C LEU A 182 -26.62 9.91 -5.92
N THR A 183 -25.41 10.49 -6.02
CA THR A 183 -25.24 11.93 -5.82
C THR A 183 -25.99 12.76 -6.87
N THR A 184 -26.03 12.31 -8.13
CA THR A 184 -26.80 12.96 -9.20
C THR A 184 -28.30 12.88 -8.95
N LEU A 185 -28.81 11.72 -8.51
CA LEU A 185 -30.23 11.57 -8.16
C LEU A 185 -30.65 12.46 -7.00
N ILE A 186 -29.82 12.54 -5.95
CA ILE A 186 -30.08 13.43 -4.81
C ILE A 186 -30.12 14.89 -5.28
N TYR A 187 -29.17 15.29 -6.13
CA TYR A 187 -29.13 16.65 -6.68
C TYR A 187 -30.41 16.97 -7.47
N LEU A 188 -30.82 16.08 -8.40
CA LEU A 188 -32.03 16.25 -9.19
C LEU A 188 -33.29 16.31 -8.32
N TYR A 189 -33.39 15.46 -7.29
CA TYR A 189 -34.50 15.48 -6.35
C TYR A 189 -34.62 16.81 -5.61
N VAL A 190 -33.49 17.36 -5.14
CA VAL A 190 -33.46 18.66 -4.47
C VAL A 190 -33.89 19.77 -5.43
N THR A 191 -33.36 19.80 -6.65
CA THR A 191 -33.74 20.81 -7.66
C THR A 191 -35.24 20.76 -7.99
N LEU A 192 -35.80 19.57 -8.24
CA LEU A 192 -37.23 19.42 -8.53
C LEU A 192 -38.14 19.77 -7.33
N ARG A 193 -37.66 19.59 -6.10
CA ARG A 193 -38.40 19.96 -4.87
C ARG A 193 -38.41 21.47 -4.62
N VAL A 194 -37.36 22.18 -5.00
CA VAL A 194 -37.28 23.64 -4.87
C VAL A 194 -38.30 24.30 -5.80
N ASP A 195 -38.33 23.91 -7.08
CA ASP A 195 -39.27 24.48 -8.06
C ASP A 195 -40.75 24.33 -7.65
N ARG A 196 -41.13 23.20 -7.04
CA ARG A 196 -42.52 23.00 -6.59
C ARG A 196 -42.97 23.98 -5.51
N LYS A 197 -42.06 24.42 -4.63
CA LYS A 197 -42.42 25.36 -3.54
C LYS A 197 -42.60 26.77 -4.06
N ASP A 198 -41.81 27.16 -5.05
CA ASP A 198 -41.90 28.50 -5.64
C ASP A 198 -43.13 28.65 -6.54
N VAL A 199 -43.54 27.58 -7.25
CA VAL A 199 -44.78 27.58 -8.05
C VAL A 199 -46.04 27.66 -7.17
N LEU A 200 -46.07 26.98 -6.02
CA LEU A 200 -47.22 27.03 -5.11
C LEU A 200 -47.42 28.41 -4.46
N ASN A 201 -46.32 29.12 -4.17
CA ASN A 201 -46.41 30.50 -3.65
C ASN A 201 -46.90 31.49 -4.73
N PHE A 202 -46.64 31.23 -6.00
CA PHE A 202 -47.10 32.09 -7.10
C PHE A 202 -48.61 32.00 -7.34
N VAL A 203 -49.22 30.82 -7.13
CA VAL A 203 -50.66 30.62 -7.32
C VAL A 203 -51.47 31.32 -6.23
N HIS A 204 -50.98 31.38 -4.99
CA HIS A 204 -51.69 32.04 -3.88
C HIS A 204 -51.63 33.57 -3.89
N LEU A 205 -50.84 34.18 -4.78
CA LEU A 205 -50.75 35.64 -4.92
C LEU A 205 -51.65 36.20 -6.05
N GLN A 206 -52.39 35.34 -6.76
CA GLN A 206 -53.32 35.75 -7.82
C GLN A 206 -54.81 35.70 -7.41
N GLU A 207 -55.12 35.31 -6.17
CA GLU A 207 -56.45 35.47 -5.55
C GLU A 207 -56.46 36.66 -4.59
#